data_AF-A0A3A9ZC07-F1
#
_entry.id   AF-A0A3A9ZC07-F1
#
_cell.length_a   1.000
_cell.length_b   1.000
_cell.length_c   1.000
_cell.angle_alpha   90.00
_cell.angle_beta   90.00
_cell.angle_gamma   90.00
#
_symmetry.space_group_name_H-M   'P 1'
#
loop_
_entity.id
_entity.type
_entity.pdbx_description
1 polymer ?
#
loop_
_entity_poly.entity_id
_entity_poly.type
_entity_poly.pdbx_seq_one_letter_code
_entity_poly.pdbx_strand_id
1 'polypeptide(L)'
;MRRRTARRGRAVAPLCLAALLAGAPAALGAAPAGAAETAYRYWSFWTWDEAAGSWEYASLGPGSLRPGDGDLLGFRFGISAESAGTEPPRGSASFGEICGASDGGERVAFVLDFGTAADAPAGETPPRERTACAPLDGGASAAEALAEVAAPLRYDAGALLCAIAGYPAEGCGDPVSAGEGATDAAGGAGEAGESGEAAPEAGGRNPEADEAHEADEAEEDGGGGGSLAGIAGGLAAVLLLAAAALVRARRRRR
;
A
#
# COMPACT_ATOMS: atom_id res chain seq x y z
N MET A 1 10.98 -87.12 -20.71
CA MET A 1 10.00 -86.73 -21.77
C MET A 1 8.59 -87.07 -21.27
N ARG A 2 7.61 -86.18 -21.49
CA ARG A 2 6.15 -86.27 -21.18
C ARG A 2 5.65 -85.80 -19.79
N ARG A 3 5.40 -84.49 -19.74
CA ARG A 3 4.21 -83.74 -19.25
C ARG A 3 3.13 -84.53 -18.47
N ARG A 4 2.65 -83.98 -17.34
CA ARG A 4 1.40 -83.19 -17.22
C ARG A 4 1.07 -82.84 -15.75
N THR A 5 0.70 -81.57 -15.59
CA THR A 5 -0.08 -80.87 -14.55
C THR A 5 -1.11 -81.68 -13.74
N ALA A 6 -1.27 -81.40 -12.45
CA ALA A 6 -2.41 -80.61 -11.90
C ALA A 6 -2.55 -80.68 -10.36
N ARG A 7 -2.70 -79.48 -9.78
CA ARG A 7 -3.47 -79.05 -8.59
C ARG A 7 -3.75 -80.04 -7.45
N ARG A 8 -3.36 -79.64 -6.23
CA ARG A 8 -4.10 -79.90 -4.99
C ARG A 8 -4.24 -78.60 -4.21
N GLY A 9 -5.48 -78.13 -4.08
CA GLY A 9 -5.84 -77.10 -3.11
C GLY A 9 -6.12 -77.72 -1.74
N ARG A 10 -5.97 -76.93 -0.68
CA ARG A 10 -6.64 -77.07 0.61
C ARG A 10 -6.56 -75.72 1.33
N ALA A 11 -7.74 -75.18 1.66
CA ALA A 11 -7.93 -74.00 2.50
C ALA A 11 -7.95 -74.42 3.98
N VAL A 12 -7.43 -73.59 4.90
CA VAL A 12 -7.94 -73.40 6.28
C VAL A 12 -7.44 -72.03 6.81
N ALA A 13 -8.36 -71.07 6.93
CA ALA A 13 -8.76 -70.26 8.10
C ALA A 13 -7.72 -69.60 9.06
N PRO A 14 -8.14 -68.71 9.98
CA PRO A 14 -7.74 -67.29 10.02
C PRO A 14 -6.80 -66.97 11.20
N LEU A 15 -6.08 -65.84 11.13
CA LEU A 15 -5.34 -65.32 12.29
C LEU A 15 -5.80 -63.89 12.61
N CYS A 16 -6.66 -63.79 13.62
CA CYS A 16 -6.79 -62.56 14.40
C CYS A 16 -5.60 -62.53 15.39
N LEU A 17 -4.66 -61.60 15.21
CA LEU A 17 -3.86 -61.06 16.31
C LEU A 17 -3.08 -59.82 15.84
N ALA A 18 -3.32 -58.69 16.50
CA ALA A 18 -2.31 -57.78 17.06
C ALA A 18 -2.83 -56.35 17.06
N ALA A 19 -3.39 -55.94 18.20
CA ALA A 19 -3.37 -54.56 18.61
C ALA A 19 -1.90 -54.14 18.86
N LEU A 20 -1.46 -53.06 18.23
CA LEU A 20 -0.28 -52.32 18.64
C LEU A 20 -0.54 -50.82 18.42
N LEU A 21 -0.74 -50.16 19.55
CA LEU A 21 -0.76 -48.71 19.72
C LEU A 21 0.55 -48.10 19.21
N ALA A 22 0.47 -47.16 18.28
CA ALA A 22 1.47 -46.13 18.10
C ALA A 22 0.74 -44.78 18.17
N GLY A 23 0.95 -44.06 19.27
CA GLY A 23 0.32 -42.79 19.55
C GLY A 23 0.66 -41.76 18.48
N ALA A 24 -0.36 -41.16 17.88
CA ALA A 24 -0.21 -39.94 17.11
C ALA A 24 0.12 -38.81 18.10
N PRO A 25 1.24 -38.07 17.94
CA PRO A 25 1.39 -36.82 18.66
C PRO A 25 0.28 -35.89 18.18
N ALA A 26 -0.61 -35.50 19.09
CA ALA A 26 -1.49 -34.36 18.89
C ALA A 26 -0.59 -33.12 18.80
N ALA A 27 -0.13 -32.81 17.60
CA ALA A 27 0.44 -31.50 17.31
C ALA A 27 -0.70 -30.50 17.51
N LEU A 28 -0.72 -29.85 18.69
CA LEU A 28 -1.42 -28.58 18.85
C LEU A 28 -0.77 -27.63 17.84
N GLY A 29 -1.39 -27.50 16.68
CA GLY A 29 -1.04 -26.47 15.72
C GLY A 29 -1.27 -25.14 16.41
N ALA A 30 -0.19 -24.47 16.81
CA ALA A 30 -0.21 -23.03 16.84
C ALA A 30 -0.55 -22.61 15.42
N ALA A 31 -1.77 -22.10 15.21
CA ALA A 31 -2.07 -21.39 13.98
C ALA A 31 -0.93 -20.37 13.79
N PRO A 32 -0.36 -20.24 12.58
CA PRO A 32 0.60 -19.17 12.36
C PRO A 32 -0.11 -17.89 12.80
N ALA A 33 0.46 -17.19 13.80
CA ALA A 33 0.09 -15.82 14.03
C ALA A 33 0.33 -15.14 12.68
N GLY A 34 -0.76 -14.77 12.01
CA GLY A 34 -0.67 -14.15 10.69
C GLY A 34 0.33 -13.01 10.80
N ALA A 35 1.35 -13.01 9.95
CA ALA A 35 2.24 -11.86 9.88
C ALA A 35 1.34 -10.65 9.68
N ALA A 36 1.37 -9.70 10.62
CA ALA A 36 0.63 -8.46 10.46
C ALA A 36 1.15 -7.81 9.18
N GLU A 37 0.32 -7.77 8.15
CA GLU A 37 0.71 -7.14 6.91
C GLU A 37 0.94 -5.65 7.17
N THR A 38 2.10 -5.16 6.74
CA THR A 38 2.37 -3.73 6.76
C THR A 38 1.57 -3.12 5.63
N ALA A 39 0.59 -2.31 5.97
CA ALA A 39 -0.14 -1.49 5.03
C ALA A 39 0.39 -0.06 5.07
N TYR A 40 0.21 0.68 3.99
CA TYR A 40 0.66 2.07 3.87
C TYR A 40 -0.48 2.96 3.45
N ARG A 41 -0.48 4.19 3.95
CA ARG A 41 -1.45 5.24 3.59
C ARG A 41 -0.82 6.24 2.62
N TYR A 42 -1.27 6.28 1.36
CA TYR A 42 -0.64 7.11 0.32
C TYR A 42 -1.61 7.46 -0.83
N TRP A 43 -1.16 8.39 -1.69
CA TRP A 43 -1.79 8.69 -2.97
C TRP A 43 -1.33 7.72 -4.05
N SER A 44 -2.24 6.87 -4.50
CA SER A 44 -2.05 6.01 -5.67
C SER A 44 -2.38 6.75 -6.97
N PHE A 45 -1.71 6.37 -8.06
CA PHE A 45 -1.83 7.03 -9.35
C PHE A 45 -2.27 6.03 -10.43
N TRP A 46 -3.23 6.46 -11.25
CA TRP A 46 -3.98 5.61 -12.16
C TRP A 46 -4.13 6.25 -13.53
N THR A 47 -4.11 5.42 -14.56
CA THR A 47 -4.46 5.78 -15.94
C THR A 47 -5.75 5.07 -16.32
N TRP A 48 -6.56 5.69 -17.16
CA TRP A 48 -7.75 5.05 -17.70
C TRP A 48 -7.41 4.32 -19.01
N ASP A 49 -7.71 3.03 -19.10
CA ASP A 49 -7.73 2.30 -20.37
C ASP A 49 -9.14 2.43 -20.98
N GLU A 50 -9.25 3.21 -22.06
CA GLU A 50 -10.51 3.42 -22.76
C GLU A 50 -11.05 2.15 -23.45
N ALA A 51 -10.17 1.26 -23.92
CA ALA A 51 -10.57 0.04 -24.61
C ALA A 51 -11.12 -1.01 -23.64
N ALA A 52 -10.53 -1.10 -22.44
CA ALA A 52 -10.98 -1.95 -21.36
C ALA A 52 -12.12 -1.32 -20.53
N GLY A 53 -12.23 0.02 -20.56
CA GLY A 53 -13.18 0.76 -19.74
C GLY A 53 -12.88 0.62 -18.24
N SER A 54 -11.59 0.63 -17.88
CA SER A 54 -11.14 0.37 -16.52
C SER A 54 -9.91 1.18 -16.14
N TRP A 55 -9.76 1.45 -14.84
CA TRP A 55 -8.55 1.99 -14.27
C TRP A 55 -7.41 0.97 -14.30
N GLU A 56 -6.23 1.44 -14.67
CA GLU A 56 -4.97 0.72 -14.58
C GLU A 56 -4.03 1.44 -13.63
N TYR A 57 -3.35 0.67 -12.77
CA TYR A 57 -2.35 1.25 -11.89
C TYR A 57 -1.19 1.77 -12.74
N ALA A 58 -0.83 3.04 -12.55
CA ALA A 58 0.15 3.67 -13.41
C ALA A 58 1.55 3.05 -13.21
N SER A 59 2.20 2.67 -14.31
CA SER A 59 3.58 2.16 -14.29
C SER A 59 4.63 3.27 -14.16
N LEU A 60 4.23 4.52 -14.40
CA LEU A 60 5.04 5.73 -14.26
C LEU A 60 4.45 6.63 -13.19
N GLY A 61 5.31 7.29 -12.41
CA GLY A 61 4.86 8.30 -11.45
C GLY A 61 4.36 9.59 -12.14
N PRO A 62 3.60 10.44 -11.42
CA PRO A 62 3.00 11.66 -11.98
C PRO A 62 4.01 12.65 -12.60
N GLY A 63 5.22 12.75 -12.06
CA GLY A 63 6.27 13.62 -12.62
C GLY A 63 6.86 13.12 -13.94
N SER A 64 6.71 11.82 -14.23
CA SER A 64 7.29 11.17 -15.42
C SER A 64 6.24 10.93 -16.51
N LEU A 65 5.01 10.60 -16.16
CA LEU A 65 3.93 10.40 -17.13
C LEU A 65 3.70 11.70 -17.92
N ARG A 66 3.67 11.59 -19.25
CA ARG A 66 3.27 12.66 -20.18
C ARG A 66 1.92 12.27 -20.78
N PRO A 67 0.80 12.80 -20.27
CA PRO A 67 -0.51 12.49 -20.84
C PRO A 67 -0.64 13.06 -22.25
N GLY A 68 -1.54 12.50 -23.03
CA GLY A 68 -2.06 13.07 -24.27
C GLY A 68 -3.33 13.90 -24.06
N ASP A 69 -3.72 14.65 -25.10
CA ASP A 69 -5.03 15.29 -25.14
C ASP A 69 -6.15 14.26 -25.03
N GLY A 70 -7.10 14.50 -24.14
CA GLY A 70 -8.22 13.58 -23.91
C GLY A 70 -7.98 12.54 -22.82
N ASP A 71 -6.76 12.44 -22.28
CA ASP A 71 -6.45 11.44 -21.26
C ASP A 71 -7.27 11.67 -19.98
N LEU A 72 -7.62 10.55 -19.34
CA LEU A 72 -8.23 10.52 -18.02
C LEU A 72 -7.25 9.90 -17.02
N LEU A 73 -6.88 10.70 -16.02
CA LEU A 73 -5.97 10.32 -14.96
C LEU A 73 -6.67 10.30 -13.61
N GLY A 74 -6.20 9.43 -12.72
CA GLY A 74 -6.82 9.20 -11.43
C GLY A 74 -5.82 9.27 -10.29
N PHE A 75 -6.21 9.95 -9.21
CA PHE A 75 -5.49 9.92 -7.94
C PHE A 75 -6.43 9.41 -6.87
N ARG A 76 -6.02 8.38 -6.13
CA ARG A 76 -6.78 7.86 -4.98
C ARG A 76 -5.94 7.80 -3.73
N PHE A 77 -6.36 8.52 -2.71
CA PHE A 77 -5.82 8.38 -1.37
C PHE A 77 -6.47 7.19 -0.67
N GLY A 78 -5.66 6.32 -0.08
CA GLY A 78 -6.17 5.14 0.59
C GLY A 78 -5.10 4.39 1.36
N ILE A 79 -5.54 3.36 2.08
CA ILE A 79 -4.67 2.38 2.73
C ILE A 79 -4.53 1.15 1.82
N SER A 80 -3.30 0.79 1.46
CA SER A 80 -3.03 -0.45 0.72
C SER A 80 -2.09 -1.34 1.51
N ALA A 81 -2.54 -2.57 1.78
CA ALA A 81 -1.66 -3.68 2.16
C ALA A 81 -1.08 -4.32 0.89
N GLU A 82 0.11 -4.92 0.99
CA GLU A 82 0.72 -5.62 -0.15
C GLU A 82 -0.15 -6.78 -0.66
N SER A 83 -0.90 -7.50 0.19
CA SER A 83 -1.78 -8.59 -0.25
C SER A 83 -3.14 -8.16 -0.78
N ALA A 84 -3.66 -7.00 -0.35
CA ALA A 84 -5.01 -6.55 -0.70
C ALA A 84 -5.05 -5.87 -2.08
N GLY A 85 -3.90 -5.41 -2.58
CA GLY A 85 -3.82 -4.58 -3.76
C GLY A 85 -4.33 -3.16 -3.50
N THR A 86 -3.98 -2.23 -4.40
CA THR A 86 -4.45 -0.85 -4.33
C THR A 86 -5.79 -0.73 -5.04
N GLU A 87 -6.77 -0.09 -4.42
CA GLU A 87 -8.06 0.18 -5.06
C GLU A 87 -7.97 1.39 -6.01
N PRO A 88 -8.63 1.34 -7.18
CA PRO A 88 -8.69 2.48 -8.11
C PRO A 88 -9.63 3.59 -7.61
N PRO A 89 -9.55 4.81 -8.18
CA PRO A 89 -10.47 5.90 -7.89
C PRO A 89 -11.92 5.43 -7.96
N ARG A 90 -12.70 5.81 -6.95
CA ARG A 90 -14.13 5.56 -6.91
C ARG A 90 -14.83 6.47 -7.91
N GLY A 91 -16.08 6.11 -8.18
CA GLY A 91 -16.89 6.78 -9.20
C GLY A 91 -16.53 6.37 -10.63
N SER A 92 -17.39 6.77 -11.55
CA SER A 92 -17.16 6.67 -12.98
C SER A 92 -17.19 8.06 -13.57
N ALA A 93 -16.14 8.45 -14.28
CA ALA A 93 -16.13 9.66 -15.06
C ALA A 93 -15.42 9.40 -16.38
N SER A 94 -15.81 10.11 -17.42
CA SER A 94 -15.12 10.16 -18.70
C SER A 94 -14.51 11.54 -18.93
N PHE A 95 -13.49 11.61 -19.79
CA PHE A 95 -12.94 12.90 -20.23
C PHE A 95 -14.03 13.84 -20.75
N GLY A 96 -14.96 13.32 -21.57
CA GLY A 96 -16.04 14.10 -22.16
C GLY A 96 -16.99 14.73 -21.12
N GLU A 97 -17.26 14.03 -20.01
CA GLU A 97 -18.10 14.57 -18.92
C GLU A 97 -17.36 15.63 -18.11
N ILE A 98 -16.05 15.47 -17.89
CA ILE A 98 -15.25 16.37 -17.06
C ILE A 98 -14.86 17.64 -17.83
N CYS A 99 -14.35 17.47 -19.05
CA CYS A 99 -13.76 18.53 -19.84
C CYS A 99 -14.71 19.08 -20.93
N GLY A 100 -15.76 18.34 -21.31
CA GLY A 100 -16.62 18.72 -22.42
C GLY A 100 -15.89 18.79 -23.77
N ALA A 101 -16.56 19.33 -24.78
CA ALA A 101 -15.92 19.63 -26.06
C ALA A 101 -14.81 20.68 -25.90
N SER A 102 -13.71 20.52 -26.63
CA SER A 102 -12.62 21.51 -26.64
C SER A 102 -12.90 22.60 -27.67
N ASP A 103 -12.67 23.87 -27.29
CA ASP A 103 -12.60 25.00 -28.22
C ASP A 103 -11.18 25.18 -28.80
N GLY A 104 -10.25 24.28 -28.45
CA GLY A 104 -8.84 24.27 -28.86
C GLY A 104 -7.89 23.99 -27.68
N GLY A 105 -6.68 23.53 -27.97
CA GLY A 105 -5.66 23.18 -26.98
C GLY A 105 -5.82 21.78 -26.39
N GLU A 106 -4.69 21.21 -25.96
CA GLU A 106 -4.65 19.89 -25.32
C GLU A 106 -5.12 20.00 -23.86
N ARG A 107 -5.86 19.01 -23.37
CA ARG A 107 -6.37 18.97 -22.00
C ARG A 107 -6.32 17.56 -21.45
N VAL A 108 -6.24 17.47 -20.13
CA VAL A 108 -6.29 16.22 -19.38
C VAL A 108 -7.35 16.32 -18.28
N ALA A 109 -8.10 15.23 -18.09
CA ALA A 109 -9.10 15.12 -17.05
C ALA A 109 -8.52 14.38 -15.83
N PHE A 110 -8.88 14.85 -14.63
CA PHE A 110 -8.49 14.25 -13.37
C PHE A 110 -9.72 13.79 -12.59
N VAL A 111 -9.66 12.58 -12.03
CA VAL A 111 -10.49 12.13 -10.92
C VAL A 111 -9.65 12.17 -9.65
N LEU A 112 -10.07 12.99 -8.68
CA LEU A 112 -9.41 13.17 -7.39
C LEU A 112 -10.26 12.54 -6.30
N ASP A 113 -9.91 11.31 -5.95
CA ASP A 113 -10.54 10.54 -4.89
C ASP A 113 -9.72 10.66 -3.60
N PHE A 114 -10.20 11.48 -2.66
CA PHE A 114 -9.53 11.73 -1.39
C PHE A 114 -9.67 10.59 -0.36
N GLY A 115 -10.28 9.48 -0.74
CA GLY A 115 -10.51 8.34 0.16
C GLY A 115 -11.74 8.49 1.05
N THR A 116 -11.93 7.54 1.94
CA THR A 116 -13.00 7.51 2.94
C THR A 116 -12.52 8.03 4.29
N ALA A 117 -13.45 8.19 5.24
CA ALA A 117 -13.09 8.43 6.63
C ALA A 117 -12.20 7.33 7.23
N ALA A 118 -12.31 6.08 6.74
CA ALA A 118 -11.45 4.97 7.18
C ALA A 118 -10.01 5.07 6.62
N ASP A 119 -9.83 5.78 5.51
CA ASP A 119 -8.51 6.02 4.93
C ASP A 119 -7.79 7.21 5.58
N ALA A 120 -8.52 8.08 6.28
CA ALA A 120 -8.01 9.35 6.77
C ALA A 120 -6.97 9.17 7.91
N PRO A 121 -5.96 10.06 8.00
CA PRO A 121 -5.19 10.22 9.22
C PRO A 121 -6.10 10.60 10.40
N ALA A 122 -5.66 10.28 11.62
CA ALA A 122 -6.42 10.57 12.83
C ALA A 122 -6.69 12.08 12.96
N GLY A 123 -7.97 12.43 13.15
CA GLY A 123 -8.40 13.83 13.30
C GLY A 123 -8.60 14.60 11.99
N GLU A 124 -8.32 13.98 10.84
CA GLU A 124 -8.60 14.57 9.53
C GLU A 124 -9.93 14.04 8.96
N THR A 125 -10.57 14.85 8.11
CA THR A 125 -11.74 14.44 7.33
C THR A 125 -11.41 14.63 5.86
N PRO A 126 -11.48 13.58 5.03
CA PRO A 126 -11.18 13.70 3.62
C PRO A 126 -12.14 14.67 2.92
N PRO A 127 -11.65 15.50 2.00
CA PRO A 127 -12.50 16.20 1.05
C PRO A 127 -13.40 15.23 0.27
N ARG A 128 -14.49 15.75 -0.30
CA ARG A 128 -15.30 14.96 -1.24
C ARG A 128 -14.49 14.67 -2.50
N GLU A 129 -14.72 13.51 -3.08
CA GLU A 129 -14.27 13.21 -4.44
C GLU A 129 -14.73 14.31 -5.40
N ARG A 130 -13.83 14.70 -6.30
CA ARG A 130 -14.13 15.69 -7.34
C ARG A 130 -13.35 15.41 -8.60
N THR A 131 -13.84 15.96 -9.70
CA THR A 131 -13.15 15.95 -10.98
C THR A 131 -12.60 17.34 -11.32
N ALA A 132 -11.60 17.39 -12.19
CA ALA A 132 -11.04 18.63 -12.69
C ALA A 132 -10.57 18.46 -14.14
N CYS A 133 -10.74 19.50 -14.95
CA CYS A 133 -10.16 19.58 -16.29
C CYS A 133 -8.98 20.55 -16.25
N ALA A 134 -7.79 20.10 -16.63
CA ALA A 134 -6.60 20.93 -16.69
C ALA A 134 -6.19 21.21 -18.15
N PRO A 135 -5.71 22.43 -18.46
CA PRO A 135 -4.95 22.65 -19.68
C PRO A 135 -3.69 21.77 -19.66
N LEU A 136 -3.30 21.27 -20.82
CA LEU A 136 -2.08 20.48 -20.98
C LEU A 136 -1.15 21.21 -21.94
N ASP A 137 -0.14 21.86 -21.36
CA ASP A 137 0.92 22.42 -22.18
C ASP A 137 1.74 21.29 -22.82
N GLY A 138 2.21 21.52 -24.05
CA GLY A 138 2.92 20.50 -24.81
C GLY A 138 4.12 19.92 -24.06
N GLY A 139 4.02 18.65 -23.65
CA GLY A 139 5.07 17.94 -22.93
C GLY A 139 5.09 18.16 -21.41
N ALA A 140 4.05 18.76 -20.83
CA ALA A 140 3.87 18.82 -19.38
C ALA A 140 3.62 17.42 -18.79
N SER A 141 4.12 17.21 -17.58
CA SER A 141 3.87 16.03 -16.77
C SER A 141 2.46 16.03 -16.18
N ALA A 142 1.97 14.85 -15.80
CA ALA A 142 0.73 14.73 -15.05
C ALA A 142 0.77 15.52 -13.73
N ALA A 143 1.93 15.61 -13.08
CA ALA A 143 2.13 16.42 -11.88
C ALA A 143 1.98 17.93 -12.15
N GLU A 144 2.57 18.42 -13.24
CA GLU A 144 2.45 19.83 -13.65
C GLU A 144 1.00 20.18 -13.99
N ALA A 145 0.32 19.36 -14.80
CA ALA A 145 -1.10 19.56 -15.12
C ALA A 145 -2.01 19.46 -13.87
N LEU A 146 -1.71 18.56 -12.93
CA LEU A 146 -2.46 18.46 -11.67
C LEU A 146 -2.29 19.72 -10.82
N ALA A 147 -1.09 20.31 -10.78
CA ALA A 147 -0.80 21.48 -9.97
C ALA A 147 -1.67 22.69 -10.35
N GLU A 148 -2.02 22.83 -11.63
CA GLU A 148 -2.90 23.90 -12.13
C GLU A 148 -4.32 23.86 -11.54
N VAL A 149 -4.79 22.68 -11.12
CA VAL A 149 -6.20 22.47 -10.71
C VAL A 149 -6.37 21.92 -9.29
N ALA A 150 -5.27 21.56 -8.64
CA ALA A 150 -5.31 20.89 -7.34
C ALA A 150 -4.15 21.27 -6.39
N ALA A 151 -3.55 22.45 -6.58
CA ALA A 151 -2.60 23.01 -5.62
C ALA A 151 -3.26 23.29 -4.23
N PRO A 152 -2.47 23.27 -3.13
CA PRO A 152 -1.04 22.96 -3.08
C PRO A 152 -0.78 21.46 -3.16
N LEU A 153 0.28 21.10 -3.91
CA LEU A 153 0.82 19.74 -3.91
C LEU A 153 2.02 19.67 -2.96
N ARG A 154 2.16 18.58 -2.22
CA ARG A 154 3.33 18.29 -1.39
C ARG A 154 4.00 17.01 -1.84
N TYR A 155 5.32 17.03 -1.96
CA TYR A 155 6.14 15.87 -2.29
C TYR A 155 7.21 15.65 -1.24
N ASP A 156 7.65 14.40 -1.07
CA ASP A 156 8.84 14.09 -0.28
C ASP A 156 10.12 14.22 -1.12
N ALA A 157 11.28 13.94 -0.50
CA ALA A 157 12.57 13.97 -1.18
C ALA A 157 12.73 12.88 -2.27
N GLY A 158 11.89 11.84 -2.24
CA GLY A 158 11.83 10.77 -3.23
C GLY A 158 10.83 11.04 -4.37
N ALA A 159 10.21 12.22 -4.41
CA ALA A 159 9.15 12.61 -5.34
C ALA A 159 7.85 11.80 -5.18
N LEU A 160 7.61 11.19 -4.02
CA LEU A 160 6.30 10.65 -3.66
C LEU A 160 5.32 11.81 -3.46
N LEU A 161 4.15 11.73 -4.09
CA LEU A 161 3.08 12.71 -3.88
C LEU A 161 2.44 12.47 -2.51
N CYS A 162 2.69 13.38 -1.58
CA CYS A 162 2.22 13.30 -0.20
C CYS A 162 0.85 13.94 -0.02
N ALA A 163 0.57 15.05 -0.73
CA ALA A 163 -0.70 15.76 -0.58
C ALA A 163 -1.18 16.38 -1.88
N ILE A 164 -2.50 16.38 -2.07
CA ILE A 164 -3.22 17.09 -3.14
C ILE A 164 -4.18 18.06 -2.48
N ALA A 165 -4.22 19.32 -2.93
CA ALA A 165 -5.03 20.38 -2.34
C ALA A 165 -4.86 20.49 -0.80
N GLY A 166 -3.66 20.20 -0.30
CA GLY A 166 -3.34 20.19 1.13
C GLY A 166 -3.81 18.97 1.92
N TYR A 167 -4.35 17.92 1.29
CA TYR A 167 -4.77 16.68 1.96
C TYR A 167 -3.91 15.47 1.59
N PRO A 168 -3.52 14.63 2.58
CA PRO A 168 -3.58 14.90 4.01
C PRO A 168 -2.70 16.09 4.40
N ALA A 169 -3.03 16.73 5.52
CA ALA A 169 -2.25 17.87 6.02
C ALA A 169 -0.81 17.44 6.35
N GLU A 170 -0.65 16.25 6.93
CA GLU A 170 0.62 15.67 7.36
C GLU A 170 0.81 14.24 6.84
N GLY A 171 1.99 13.66 7.08
CA GLY A 171 2.33 12.31 6.63
C GLY A 171 2.76 12.21 5.18
N CYS A 172 3.36 11.09 4.77
CA CYS A 172 3.69 10.81 3.36
C CYS A 172 4.00 9.34 3.13
N GLY A 173 2.98 8.49 3.02
CA GLY A 173 3.21 7.05 2.88
C GLY A 173 3.46 6.35 4.22
N ASP A 174 2.83 6.81 5.30
CA ASP A 174 3.06 6.25 6.62
C ASP A 174 2.56 4.80 6.72
N PRO A 175 3.30 3.92 7.42
CA PRO A 175 2.82 2.57 7.71
C PRO A 175 1.63 2.66 8.67
N VAL A 176 0.62 1.83 8.44
CA VAL A 176 -0.56 1.69 9.32
C VAL A 176 -0.59 0.32 9.95
N SER A 177 -1.01 0.25 11.20
CA SER A 177 -1.12 -1.03 11.90
C SER A 177 -2.37 -1.78 11.43
N ALA A 178 -2.28 -3.11 11.37
CA ALA A 178 -3.43 -3.96 11.09
C ALA A 178 -4.52 -3.74 12.15
N GLY A 179 -5.56 -2.96 11.80
CA GLY A 179 -6.65 -2.57 12.69
C GLY A 179 -7.18 -1.16 12.44
N GLU A 180 -6.40 -0.27 11.81
CA GLU A 180 -6.81 1.12 11.53
C GLU A 180 -7.62 1.27 10.23
N GLY A 181 -7.69 0.25 9.37
CA GLY A 181 -8.41 0.28 8.09
C GLY A 181 -9.43 -0.85 7.88
N ALA A 182 -9.73 -1.64 8.92
CA ALA A 182 -10.57 -2.84 8.82
C ALA A 182 -11.65 -2.88 9.90
N THR A 183 -12.40 -1.80 10.07
CA THR A 183 -13.70 -1.85 10.73
C THR A 183 -14.73 -1.14 9.88
N ASP A 184 -15.81 -1.87 9.60
CA ASP A 184 -17.11 -1.41 9.08
C ASP A 184 -17.42 -1.70 7.61
N ALA A 185 -17.37 -2.98 7.27
CA ALA A 185 -18.24 -3.56 6.24
C ALA A 185 -19.00 -4.80 6.78
N ALA A 186 -19.67 -4.68 7.93
CA ALA A 186 -20.77 -5.55 8.32
C ALA A 186 -21.50 -5.05 9.58
N GLY A 187 -22.71 -4.52 9.41
CA GLY A 187 -23.77 -4.71 10.40
C GLY A 187 -24.48 -3.47 10.92
N GLY A 188 -25.72 -3.28 10.47
CA GLY A 188 -26.82 -3.07 11.40
C GLY A 188 -27.38 -1.65 11.50
N ALA A 189 -28.57 -1.49 10.92
CA ALA A 189 -29.50 -0.42 11.21
C ALA A 189 -29.83 -0.31 12.71
N GLY A 190 -30.02 0.93 13.19
CA GLY A 190 -30.58 1.23 14.50
C GLY A 190 -30.70 2.74 14.71
N GLU A 191 -31.95 3.21 14.75
CA GLU A 191 -32.39 4.61 14.78
C GLU A 191 -32.11 5.38 16.09
N ALA A 192 -32.05 6.72 15.91
CA ALA A 192 -32.66 7.80 16.70
C ALA A 192 -32.21 8.18 18.13
N GLY A 193 -32.14 9.50 18.34
CA GLY A 193 -32.19 10.20 19.64
C GLY A 193 -31.01 11.18 19.83
N GLU A 194 -31.04 12.41 19.31
CA GLU A 194 -31.73 13.62 19.80
C GLU A 194 -31.00 14.41 20.93
N SER A 195 -30.52 15.59 20.55
CA SER A 195 -30.45 16.88 21.30
C SER A 195 -29.47 17.14 22.46
N GLY A 196 -28.99 18.40 22.50
CA GLY A 196 -28.43 19.11 23.67
C GLY A 196 -26.96 19.53 23.49
N GLU A 197 -26.63 20.59 22.74
CA GLU A 197 -26.68 22.02 23.08
C GLU A 197 -25.65 22.50 24.14
N ALA A 198 -24.98 23.60 23.78
CA ALA A 198 -24.28 24.61 24.59
C ALA A 198 -22.77 24.45 24.90
N ALA A 199 -21.97 25.17 24.11
CA ALA A 199 -20.92 26.07 24.64
C ALA A 199 -21.61 27.36 25.18
N PRO A 200 -20.96 28.27 25.96
CA PRO A 200 -19.88 29.10 25.40
C PRO A 200 -18.82 29.65 26.42
N GLU A 201 -17.93 30.48 25.86
CA GLU A 201 -17.09 31.52 26.48
C GLU A 201 -15.84 31.07 27.27
N ALA A 202 -14.75 31.83 27.39
CA ALA A 202 -14.06 32.89 26.63
C ALA A 202 -12.88 33.34 27.51
N GLY A 203 -11.79 33.81 26.90
CA GLY A 203 -10.74 34.61 27.53
C GLY A 203 -9.58 33.80 28.13
N GLY A 204 -8.31 34.02 27.79
CA GLY A 204 -7.66 35.16 27.16
C GLY A 204 -6.51 35.61 28.05
N ARG A 205 -5.27 35.29 27.66
CA ARG A 205 -4.07 36.17 27.77
C ARG A 205 -2.80 35.43 27.36
N ASN A 206 -2.18 35.94 26.30
CA ASN A 206 -0.74 35.88 26.07
C ASN A 206 -0.05 36.84 27.07
N PRO A 207 1.23 36.61 27.38
CA PRO A 207 2.20 37.63 27.01
C PRO A 207 3.47 37.06 26.39
N GLU A 208 3.96 37.76 25.37
CA GLU A 208 5.31 37.68 24.82
C GLU A 208 6.39 37.86 25.89
N ALA A 209 7.48 37.12 25.73
CA ALA A 209 8.82 37.59 26.07
C ALA A 209 9.80 37.04 25.03
N ASP A 210 10.19 37.92 24.11
CA ASP A 210 11.55 38.03 23.57
C ASP A 210 12.60 37.50 24.55
N GLU A 211 13.54 36.67 24.09
CA GLU A 211 14.97 36.88 24.30
C GLU A 211 15.79 36.17 23.20
N ALA A 212 16.68 36.94 22.59
CA ALA A 212 17.70 36.52 21.65
C ALA A 212 18.75 35.63 22.33
N HIS A 213 19.28 34.65 21.58
CA HIS A 213 20.49 33.92 21.96
C HIS A 213 21.52 34.05 20.85
N GLU A 214 22.58 34.82 21.13
CA GLU A 214 23.83 34.82 20.37
C GLU A 214 24.69 33.60 20.73
N ALA A 215 25.59 33.30 19.80
CA ALA A 215 26.47 32.15 19.66
C ALA A 215 27.27 31.72 20.90
N ASP A 216 27.58 30.42 20.97
CA ASP A 216 28.96 29.98 21.17
C ASP A 216 29.20 28.58 20.59
N GLU A 217 30.38 28.42 20.00
CA GLU A 217 30.90 27.16 19.44
C GLU A 217 31.52 26.33 20.57
N ALA A 218 31.33 25.01 20.54
CA ALA A 218 32.17 24.08 21.27
C ALA A 218 32.31 22.77 20.49
N GLU A 219 33.48 22.58 19.89
CA GLU A 219 34.04 21.27 19.60
C GLU A 219 34.50 20.61 20.92
N GLU A 220 34.11 19.36 21.17
CA GLU A 220 34.96 18.18 21.01
C GLU A 220 34.35 16.93 21.69
N ASP A 221 34.61 15.80 21.01
CA ASP A 221 34.76 14.43 21.47
C ASP A 221 33.61 13.64 22.13
N GLY A 222 33.17 12.62 21.38
CA GLY A 222 33.48 11.24 21.75
C GLY A 222 32.49 10.52 22.68
N GLY A 223 31.69 9.60 22.10
CA GLY A 223 31.16 8.48 22.89
C GLY A 223 29.89 7.79 22.39
N GLY A 224 30.06 6.83 21.48
CA GLY A 224 29.49 5.48 21.53
C GLY A 224 28.00 5.27 21.84
N GLY A 225 27.26 4.79 20.84
CA GLY A 225 25.93 4.18 21.05
C GLY A 225 25.29 3.53 19.83
N GLY A 226 26.07 3.10 18.83
CA GLY A 226 25.55 2.40 17.65
C GLY A 226 25.32 0.91 17.94
N SER A 227 24.06 0.49 18.00
CA SER A 227 23.62 -0.90 18.10
C SER A 227 24.07 -1.71 16.87
N LEU A 228 25.31 -2.21 16.90
CA LEU A 228 25.90 -3.11 15.92
C LEU A 228 25.49 -4.57 16.22
N ALA A 229 24.24 -4.93 15.89
CA ALA A 229 23.78 -6.32 15.89
C ALA A 229 23.17 -6.78 14.55
N GLY A 230 23.15 -5.93 13.51
CA GLY A 230 22.50 -6.23 12.23
C GLY A 230 23.42 -6.62 11.06
N ILE A 231 24.73 -6.33 11.11
CA ILE A 231 25.58 -6.38 9.90
C ILE A 231 26.38 -7.70 9.77
N ALA A 232 26.44 -8.54 10.80
CA ALA A 232 27.18 -9.81 10.75
C ALA A 232 26.44 -10.97 10.04
N GLY A 233 25.13 -10.85 9.78
CA GLY A 233 24.33 -11.91 9.14
C GLY A 233 24.38 -11.93 7.61
N GLY A 234 24.48 -10.76 6.96
CA GLY A 234 24.36 -10.64 5.50
C GLY A 234 25.57 -11.15 4.72
N LEU A 235 26.79 -10.95 5.24
CA LEU A 235 28.04 -11.33 4.56
C LEU A 235 28.23 -12.85 4.48
N ALA A 236 27.74 -13.62 5.45
CA ALA A 236 27.85 -15.08 5.45
C ALA A 236 26.98 -15.74 4.36
N ALA A 237 25.79 -15.19 4.09
CA ALA A 237 24.89 -15.72 3.07
C ALA A 237 25.44 -15.55 1.64
N VAL A 238 26.05 -14.39 1.36
CA VAL A 238 26.64 -14.10 0.03
C VAL A 238 27.83 -15.02 -0.26
N LEU A 239 28.68 -15.29 0.74
CA LEU A 239 29.83 -16.19 0.58
C LEU A 239 29.40 -17.65 0.34
N LEU A 240 28.33 -18.12 1.01
CA LEU A 240 27.81 -19.46 0.81
C LEU A 240 27.19 -19.65 -0.58
N LEU A 241 26.47 -18.65 -1.09
CA LEU A 241 25.89 -18.70 -2.44
C LEU A 241 26.97 -18.67 -3.54
N ALA A 242 28.03 -17.88 -3.37
CA ALA A 242 29.16 -17.86 -4.30
C ALA A 242 29.91 -19.19 -4.34
N ALA A 243 30.12 -19.83 -3.17
CA ALA A 243 30.75 -21.15 -3.09
C ALA A 243 29.90 -22.24 -3.77
N ALA A 244 28.58 -22.22 -3.58
CA ALA A 244 27.66 -23.18 -4.20
C ALA A 244 27.65 -23.03 -5.74
N ALA A 245 27.69 -21.81 -6.25
CA ALA A 245 27.76 -21.54 -7.69
C ALA A 245 29.06 -22.09 -8.32
N LEU A 246 30.20 -21.92 -7.64
CA LEU A 246 31.50 -22.43 -8.11
C LEU A 246 31.56 -23.97 -8.13
N VAL A 247 30.99 -24.64 -7.12
CA VAL A 247 30.91 -26.11 -7.09
C VAL A 247 30.01 -26.63 -8.21
N ARG A 248 28.87 -25.98 -8.45
CA ARG A 248 27.93 -26.35 -9.52
C ARG A 248 28.55 -26.17 -10.91
N ALA A 249 29.34 -25.12 -11.13
CA ALA A 249 30.06 -24.89 -12.37
C ALA A 249 31.15 -25.93 -12.63
N ARG A 250 31.90 -26.35 -11.59
CA ARG A 250 32.93 -27.40 -11.73
C ARG A 250 32.35 -28.78 -12.02
N ARG A 251 31.19 -29.12 -11.46
CA ARG A 251 30.49 -30.40 -11.74
C ARG A 251 29.89 -30.47 -13.14
N ARG A 252 29.64 -29.34 -13.80
CA ARG A 252 29.16 -29.30 -15.19
C ARG A 252 30.26 -29.36 -16.24
N ARG A 253 31.53 -29.18 -15.84
CA ARG A 253 32.70 -29.24 -16.73
C ARG A 253 33.47 -30.57 -16.65
N ARG A 254 33.04 -31.49 -15.79
CA ARG A 254 33.49 -32.89 -15.76
C ARG A 254 32.35 -33.75 -16.29
#